data_AF-A0A2U1CPQ8-F1
#
_entry.id   AF-A0A2U1CPQ8-F1
#
_cell.length_a   1.000
_cell.length_b   1.000
_cell.length_c   1.000
_cell.angle_alpha   90.00
_cell.angle_beta   90.00
_cell.angle_gamma   90.00
#
_symmetry.space_group_name_H-M   'P 1'
#
loop_
_entity.id
_entity.type
_entity.pdbx_description
1 polymer ?
#
loop_
_entity_poly.entity_id
_entity_poly.type
_entity_poly.pdbx_seq_one_letter_code
_entity_poly.pdbx_strand_id
1 'polypeptide(L)'
;MKTLKKLDINKVATAIEADVGNALPGLRESLAQAKAGEFAQVHTPEQMVARRRGRPAGSKQAVTKEAVKIRLDADVLAALRASGDGWQTRINDTLRASLALSGALEK
;
A
#
# COMPACT_ATOMS: atom_id res chain seq x y z
N MET A 1 -24.14 -11.85 16.57
CA MET A 1 -23.17 -12.41 17.55
C MET A 1 -23.77 -13.33 18.62
N LYS A 2 -25.02 -13.79 18.53
CA LYS A 2 -25.60 -14.74 19.52
C LYS A 2 -25.12 -16.19 19.34
N THR A 3 -24.50 -16.51 18.21
CA THR A 3 -24.03 -17.85 17.81
C THR A 3 -22.72 -18.26 18.49
N LEU A 4 -21.77 -17.35 18.68
CA LEU A 4 -20.47 -17.67 19.32
C LEU A 4 -20.59 -18.06 20.79
N LYS A 5 -21.61 -17.54 21.50
CA LYS A 5 -21.83 -17.84 22.92
C LYS A 5 -22.16 -19.31 23.18
N LYS A 6 -22.77 -20.01 22.21
CA LYS A 6 -23.14 -21.44 22.31
C LYS A 6 -22.07 -22.39 21.77
N LEU A 7 -20.92 -21.88 21.33
CA LEU A 7 -19.86 -22.68 20.73
C LEU A 7 -19.08 -23.47 21.78
N ASP A 8 -18.85 -24.76 21.53
CA ASP A 8 -17.89 -25.57 22.26
C ASP A 8 -16.49 -25.43 21.63
N ILE A 9 -15.60 -24.73 22.34
CA ILE A 9 -14.25 -24.38 21.85
C ILE A 9 -13.40 -25.63 21.61
N ASN A 10 -13.50 -26.63 22.48
CA ASN A 10 -12.65 -27.82 22.38
C ASN A 10 -13.04 -28.68 21.18
N LYS A 11 -14.35 -28.83 20.95
CA LYS A 11 -14.87 -29.56 19.78
C LYS A 11 -14.46 -28.90 18.46
N VAL A 12 -14.51 -27.56 18.41
CA VAL A 12 -14.09 -26.80 17.23
C VAL A 12 -12.58 -26.86 17.01
N ALA A 13 -11.77 -26.66 18.06
CA ALA A 13 -10.32 -26.78 17.96
C ALA A 13 -9.90 -28.16 17.44
N THR A 14 -10.50 -29.22 17.97
CA THR A 14 -10.22 -30.61 17.56
C THR A 14 -10.60 -30.86 16.09
N ALA A 15 -11.73 -30.34 15.63
CA ALA A 15 -12.14 -30.49 14.23
C ALA A 15 -11.20 -29.74 13.28
N ILE A 16 -10.73 -28.56 13.65
CA ILE A 16 -9.78 -27.76 12.86
C ILE A 16 -8.41 -28.45 12.81
N GLU A 17 -7.89 -28.91 13.95
CA GLU A 17 -6.60 -29.61 14.02
C GLU A 17 -6.62 -30.93 13.23
N ALA A 18 -7.77 -31.62 13.20
CA ALA A 18 -7.96 -32.82 12.39
C ALA A 18 -7.96 -32.52 10.87
N ASP A 19 -8.57 -31.41 10.44
CA ASP A 19 -8.60 -30.99 9.03
C ASP A 19 -7.22 -30.49 8.54
N VAL A 20 -6.51 -29.75 9.40
CA VAL A 20 -5.17 -29.23 9.12
C VAL A 20 -4.08 -30.32 9.25
N GLY A 21 -4.37 -31.41 9.94
CA GLY A 21 -3.48 -32.56 10.11
C GLY A 21 -2.33 -32.32 11.10
N ASN A 22 -2.35 -31.21 11.84
CA ASN A 22 -1.41 -30.90 12.90
C ASN A 22 -2.05 -30.07 14.02
N ALA A 23 -1.43 -30.05 15.19
CA ALA A 23 -1.85 -29.21 16.30
C ALA A 23 -1.49 -27.75 16.02
N LEU A 24 -2.41 -26.83 16.31
CA LEU A 24 -2.21 -25.40 16.13
C LEU A 24 -1.99 -24.74 17.50
N PRO A 25 -0.74 -24.37 17.86
CA PRO A 25 -0.46 -23.74 19.14
C PRO A 25 -1.25 -22.43 19.30
N GLY A 26 -1.86 -22.24 20.46
CA GLY A 26 -2.65 -21.03 20.76
C GLY A 26 -4.07 -21.01 20.16
N LEU A 27 -4.47 -21.98 19.33
CA LEU A 27 -5.80 -22.00 18.70
C LEU A 27 -6.93 -21.96 19.74
N ARG A 28 -6.82 -22.77 20.79
CA ARG A 28 -7.81 -22.82 21.88
C ARG A 28 -7.95 -21.49 22.60
N GLU A 29 -6.83 -20.80 22.81
CA GLU A 29 -6.78 -19.48 23.44
C GLU A 29 -7.42 -18.41 22.55
N SER A 30 -7.07 -18.38 21.25
CA SER A 30 -7.68 -17.46 20.28
C SER A 30 -9.19 -17.68 20.13
N LEU A 31 -9.65 -18.94 20.13
CA LEU A 31 -11.09 -19.26 20.10
C LEU A 31 -11.81 -18.84 21.39
N ALA A 32 -11.13 -18.93 22.55
CA ALA A 32 -11.67 -18.46 23.82
C ALA A 32 -11.81 -16.93 23.85
N GLN A 33 -10.77 -16.20 23.42
CA GLN A 33 -10.79 -14.73 23.29
C GLN A 33 -11.91 -14.27 22.33
N ALA A 34 -12.04 -14.92 21.17
CA ALA A 34 -13.11 -14.62 20.22
C ALA A 34 -14.52 -14.91 20.78
N LYS A 35 -14.68 -15.96 21.59
CA LYS A 35 -15.95 -16.27 22.28
C LYS A 35 -16.27 -15.24 23.38
N ALA A 36 -15.26 -14.77 24.09
CA ALA A 36 -15.37 -13.71 25.11
C ALA A 36 -15.63 -12.33 24.49
N GLY A 37 -15.36 -12.16 23.18
CA GLY A 37 -15.50 -10.89 22.48
C GLY A 37 -14.27 -9.98 22.64
N GLU A 38 -13.14 -10.55 23.05
CA GLU A 38 -11.86 -9.86 23.15
C GLU A 38 -11.22 -9.79 21.75
N PHE A 39 -11.48 -8.70 21.05
CA PHE A 39 -10.91 -8.42 19.74
C PHE A 39 -9.88 -7.31 19.85
N ALA A 40 -8.71 -7.47 19.22
CA ALA A 40 -7.64 -6.47 19.26
C ALA A 40 -8.09 -5.11 18.69
N GLN A 41 -8.68 -5.10 17.50
CA GLN A 41 -9.24 -3.90 16.91
C GLN A 41 -10.45 -4.26 16.05
N VAL A 42 -11.62 -3.69 16.38
CA VAL A 42 -12.84 -3.86 15.60
C VAL A 42 -13.02 -2.62 14.73
N HIS A 43 -13.14 -2.83 13.42
CA HIS A 43 -13.46 -1.78 12.47
C HIS A 43 -14.94 -1.84 12.11
N THR A 44 -15.65 -0.73 12.29
CA THR A 44 -17.04 -0.62 11.83
C THR A 44 -17.08 -0.43 10.31
N PRO A 45 -18.18 -0.82 9.63
CA PRO A 45 -18.35 -0.55 8.20
C PRO A 45 -18.14 0.93 7.85
N GLU A 46 -18.60 1.84 8.70
CA GLU A 46 -18.43 3.29 8.54
C GLU A 46 -16.96 3.70 8.63
N GLN A 47 -16.19 3.11 9.56
CA GLN A 47 -14.75 3.35 9.70
C GLN A 47 -13.95 2.83 8.50
N MET A 48 -14.38 1.71 7.90
CA MET A 48 -13.76 1.17 6.69
C MET A 48 -14.03 2.08 5.47
N VAL A 49 -15.25 2.60 5.35
CA VAL A 49 -15.62 3.54 4.27
C VAL A 49 -14.91 4.88 4.44
N ALA A 50 -14.76 5.38 5.67
CA ALA A 50 -14.00 6.59 5.97
C ALA A 50 -12.52 6.45 5.57
N ARG A 51 -11.95 5.25 5.70
CA ARG A 51 -10.61 4.89 5.21
C ARG A 51 -10.60 4.61 3.70
N ARG A 52 -11.13 5.53 2.88
CA ARG A 52 -11.12 5.45 1.41
C ARG A 52 -9.80 4.84 0.90
N ARG A 53 -9.88 3.75 0.10
CA ARG A 53 -8.70 3.17 -0.57
C ARG A 53 -8.05 4.25 -1.45
N GLY A 54 -6.79 4.53 -1.18
CA GLY A 54 -6.01 5.49 -1.96
C GLY A 54 -4.84 6.06 -1.16
N ARG A 55 -3.94 6.75 -1.87
CA ARG A 55 -2.87 7.52 -1.23
C ARG A 55 -3.51 8.59 -0.32
N PRO A 56 -2.97 8.87 0.88
CA PRO A 56 -3.52 9.85 1.81
C PRO A 56 -3.94 11.17 1.13
N ALA A 57 -5.09 11.71 1.52
CA ALA A 57 -5.51 13.04 1.09
C ALA A 57 -4.41 14.05 1.45
N GLY A 58 -3.94 14.82 0.45
CA GLY A 58 -2.78 15.72 0.58
C GLY A 58 -1.49 15.22 -0.08
N SER A 59 -1.48 14.01 -0.61
CA SER A 59 -0.34 13.45 -1.33
C SER A 59 -0.23 13.82 -2.81
N LYS A 60 -1.14 14.68 -3.29
CA LYS A 60 -1.01 15.32 -4.61
C LYS A 60 -0.14 16.55 -4.40
N GLN A 61 1.03 16.58 -5.06
CA GLN A 61 1.81 17.82 -5.12
C GLN A 61 0.93 18.95 -5.67
N ALA A 62 1.02 20.14 -5.09
CA ALA A 62 0.26 21.32 -5.54
C ALA A 62 0.48 21.64 -7.03
N VAL A 63 1.65 21.24 -7.55
CA VAL A 63 1.97 21.27 -8.98
C VAL A 63 2.34 19.84 -9.41
N THR A 64 1.45 19.19 -10.15
CA THR A 64 1.70 17.87 -10.74
C THR A 64 2.45 18.00 -12.06
N LYS A 65 3.53 17.23 -12.22
CA LYS A 65 4.20 17.07 -13.52
C LYS A 65 3.22 16.48 -14.53
N GLU A 66 3.18 17.03 -15.75
CA GLU A 66 2.38 16.48 -16.84
C GLU A 66 3.12 15.32 -17.52
N ALA A 67 2.45 14.18 -17.67
CA ALA A 67 3.00 13.03 -18.36
C ALA A 67 2.84 13.21 -19.88
N VAL A 68 3.96 13.48 -20.57
CA VAL A 68 3.99 13.68 -22.02
C VAL A 68 4.86 12.62 -22.71
N LYS A 69 4.54 12.28 -23.96
CA LYS A 69 5.32 11.35 -24.78
C LYS A 69 6.33 12.12 -25.63
N ILE A 70 7.61 12.00 -25.29
CA ILE A 70 8.73 12.57 -26.06
C ILE A 70 9.53 11.46 -26.75
N ARG A 71 10.14 11.77 -27.89
CA ARG A 71 11.12 10.90 -28.56
C ARG A 71 12.52 11.44 -28.29
N LEU A 72 13.43 10.57 -27.89
CA LEU A 72 14.85 10.86 -27.66
C LEU A 72 15.67 9.90 -28.51
N ASP A 73 16.85 10.33 -28.94
CA ASP A 73 17.80 9.45 -29.60
C ASP A 73 18.23 8.30 -28.69
N ALA A 74 18.59 7.17 -29.29
CA ALA A 74 18.84 5.92 -28.56
C ALA A 74 20.05 6.01 -27.63
N ASP A 75 21.11 6.69 -28.06
CA ASP A 75 22.33 6.95 -27.31
C ASP A 75 22.07 7.89 -26.12
N VAL A 76 21.27 8.95 -26.33
CA VAL A 76 20.85 9.87 -25.27
C VAL A 76 20.04 9.14 -24.21
N LEU A 77 19.06 8.32 -24.63
CA LEU A 77 18.26 7.53 -23.69
C LEU A 77 19.12 6.53 -22.90
N ALA A 78 20.10 5.90 -23.55
CA ALA A 78 21.03 4.99 -22.91
C ALA A 78 21.88 5.71 -21.85
N ALA A 79 22.45 6.87 -22.19
CA ALA A 79 23.23 7.69 -21.26
C ALA A 79 22.41 8.15 -20.05
N LEU A 80 21.16 8.58 -20.27
CA LEU A 80 20.26 8.97 -19.19
C LEU A 80 19.96 7.80 -18.24
N ARG A 81 19.62 6.62 -18.80
CA ARG A 81 19.33 5.43 -17.98
C ARG A 81 20.56 4.92 -17.23
N ALA A 82 21.75 5.02 -17.83
CA ALA A 82 23.01 4.66 -17.18
C ALA A 82 23.30 5.49 -15.94
N SER A 83 22.70 6.69 -15.81
CA SER A 83 22.81 7.51 -14.61
C SER A 83 22.15 6.90 -13.37
N GLY A 84 21.29 5.88 -13.55
CA GLY A 84 20.63 5.13 -12.48
C GLY A 84 19.22 5.63 -12.15
N ASP A 85 18.73 5.26 -10.97
CA ASP A 85 17.41 5.66 -10.49
C ASP A 85 17.25 7.19 -10.46
N GLY A 86 16.03 7.66 -10.73
CA GLY A 86 15.75 9.09 -10.78
C GLY A 86 16.30 9.82 -12.02
N TRP A 87 16.76 9.12 -13.06
CA TRP A 87 17.19 9.75 -14.32
C TRP A 87 16.12 10.65 -14.96
N GLN A 88 14.83 10.31 -14.80
CA GLN A 88 13.70 11.14 -15.26
C GLN A 88 13.62 12.49 -14.53
N THR A 89 13.92 12.50 -13.23
CA THR A 89 14.00 13.76 -12.45
C THR A 89 15.19 14.58 -12.93
N ARG A 90 16.36 13.95 -13.09
CA ARG A 90 17.56 14.62 -13.58
C ARG A 90 17.35 15.28 -14.95
N ILE A 91 16.79 14.57 -15.94
CA ILE A 91 16.54 15.17 -17.26
C ILE A 91 15.54 16.33 -17.18
N ASN A 92 14.50 16.23 -16.35
CA ASN A 92 13.59 17.34 -16.13
C ASN A 92 14.29 18.58 -15.57
N ASP A 93 15.21 18.39 -14.61
CA ASP A 93 15.95 19.49 -13.98
C ASP A 93 16.96 20.11 -14.98
N THR A 94 17.62 19.29 -15.80
CA THR A 94 18.47 19.76 -16.90
C THR A 94 17.68 20.59 -17.92
N LEU A 95 16.50 20.11 -18.34
CA LEU A 95 15.63 20.85 -19.26
C LEU A 95 15.18 22.19 -18.66
N ARG A 96 14.79 22.20 -17.39
CA ARG A 96 14.41 23.45 -16.69
C ARG A 96 15.58 24.43 -16.64
N ALA A 97 16.78 23.98 -16.29
CA ALA A 97 17.98 24.82 -16.26
C ALA A 97 18.31 25.38 -17.65
N SER A 98 18.21 24.56 -18.69
CA SER A 98 18.44 24.98 -20.08
C SER A 98 17.45 26.04 -20.54
N LEU A 99 16.16 25.86 -20.23
CA LEU A 99 15.10 26.82 -20.59
C LEU A 99 15.20 28.12 -19.78
N ALA A 100 15.66 28.05 -18.52
CA ALA A 100 15.94 29.23 -17.73
C ALA A 100 17.11 30.03 -18.30
N LEU A 101 18.16 29.34 -18.76
CA LEU A 101 19.31 29.99 -19.40
C LEU A 101 18.94 30.65 -20.73
N SER A 102 18.02 30.03 -21.49
CA SER A 102 17.52 30.61 -22.75
C SER A 102 16.47 31.70 -22.56
N GLY A 103 16.14 32.07 -21.32
CA GLY A 103 15.10 33.07 -21.00
C GLY A 103 13.67 32.61 -21.26
N ALA A 104 13.45 31.31 -21.52
CA ALA A 104 12.13 30.74 -21.79
C ALA A 104 11.37 30.36 -20.50
N LEU A 105 12.08 30.26 -19.38
CA LEU A 105 11.50 30.13 -18.03
C LEU A 105 12.14 31.19 -17.13
N GLU A 106 11.34 31.96 -16.41
CA GLU A 106 11.85 32.78 -15.31
C GLU A 106 12.26 31.90 -14.12
N LYS A 107 13.26 32.37 -13.36
CA LYS A 107 13.79 31.65 -12.18
C LYS A 107 12.79 31.59 -11.03
#